data_AF-A0A9P5URM9-F1
#
_entry.id   AF-A0A9P5URM9-F1
#
_cell.length_a   1.000
_cell.length_b   1.000
_cell.length_c   1.000
_cell.angle_alpha   90.00
_cell.angle_beta   90.00
_cell.angle_gamma   90.00
#
_symmetry.space_group_name_H-M   'P 1'
#
loop_
_entity.id
_entity.type
_entity.pdbx_description
1 polymer ?
#
loop_
_entity_poly.entity_id
_entity_poly.type
_entity_poly.pdbx_seq_one_letter_code
_entity_poly.pdbx_strand_id
1 'polypeptide(L)'
;MKTLSITTAIGVVLLSALQIAQADLSKIVRVNPSTQHFIDANGRSRFFHGTNMVKKSFPWHLDVSKFVPGRSIVDKDIEFLKSVNINSIRLGVHWAGVEPVRGQYNQTYLDITNGIIKKLQDNGIYTLVDQHQDVWAPQICGHGAPLWFVKSDWVTPSQRFPVPQQSTPFPVDANGIPSDADCNSIDWSVSYLNYAVGNAFGRLYNNYDNLGDAWAAYWKTVASNYNALPGVMGYDLMNEPWVGDHMADPTLLVPGKADSITLEPLWNKGNAAIRTVDSTTIVFFEGPTFDIKAGFNNVPGGDGSKTAHSYHYYKPPQLSSIEATIQNRVSDATRLRTTGMLTEFQFWDSSAASLALILEAAQQADRYLQSWQGWAYENLWGSSGNFDPKLARLYARTYAEATAGATKTLYFQDTTAKYWVSWIADTSITAPGLIRIAPQYYYPDGIRVFFSPAGTGTYTMDGTNTVQLQYTSQAQNGQTIQASVQPFFPTDIVKNSASGKCMDNADFKVAPNNPIILWTCKSEANQVWKFKNGAISLAFDPDNKSDTYCLDTQSISGANYQSVVLNPCSSGSATQKWSVTSTGNIKNDATGNCLDITGSNYNDGTKLISFPCGAPTQTNQVWALPRGANGTW
;
A
#
# COMPACT_ATOMS: atom_id res chain seq x y z
N MET A 1 23.39 -21.63 69.53
CA MET A 1 23.64 -21.45 68.08
C MET A 1 22.34 -21.67 67.32
N LYS A 2 21.63 -20.60 66.97
CA LYS A 2 20.65 -20.58 65.87
C LYS A 2 20.68 -19.17 65.27
N THR A 3 21.16 -19.11 64.06
CA THR A 3 21.36 -17.91 63.23
C THR A 3 19.98 -17.37 62.81
N LEU A 4 19.70 -16.10 63.07
CA LEU A 4 18.57 -15.37 62.51
C LEU A 4 18.95 -14.93 61.09
N SER A 5 18.29 -15.47 60.06
CA SER A 5 18.35 -14.92 58.70
C SER A 5 17.24 -13.89 58.53
N ILE A 6 17.65 -12.65 58.27
CA ILE A 6 16.81 -11.55 57.82
C ILE A 6 16.45 -11.84 56.36
N THR A 7 15.17 -12.02 56.05
CA THR A 7 14.68 -12.08 54.67
C THR A 7 14.08 -10.73 54.32
N THR A 8 14.79 -9.98 53.48
CA THR A 8 14.36 -8.71 52.90
C THR A 8 13.20 -8.97 51.95
N ALA A 9 12.04 -8.35 52.20
CA ALA A 9 10.92 -8.35 51.28
C ALA A 9 11.24 -7.49 50.06
N ILE A 10 11.53 -8.13 48.92
CA ILE A 10 11.56 -7.46 47.62
C ILE A 10 10.12 -7.43 47.11
N GLY A 11 9.53 -6.24 47.11
CA GLY A 11 8.27 -5.99 46.44
C GLY A 11 8.44 -6.25 44.95
N VAL A 12 7.74 -7.27 44.45
CA VAL A 12 7.60 -7.53 43.02
C VAL A 12 6.72 -6.41 42.46
N VAL A 13 7.35 -5.38 41.90
CA VAL A 13 6.69 -4.50 40.94
C VAL A 13 6.38 -5.38 39.73
N LEU A 14 5.10 -5.76 39.59
CA LEU A 14 4.56 -6.28 38.34
C LEU A 14 4.75 -5.18 37.29
N LEU A 15 5.88 -5.20 36.58
CA LEU A 15 5.92 -4.64 35.24
C LEU A 15 4.93 -5.48 34.42
N SER A 16 3.74 -4.95 34.23
CA SER A 16 2.89 -5.32 33.11
C SER A 16 3.68 -5.02 31.85
N ALA A 17 4.49 -5.98 31.39
CA ALA A 17 4.94 -5.99 30.02
C ALA A 17 3.67 -6.03 29.18
N LEU A 18 3.27 -4.89 28.63
CA LEU A 18 2.47 -4.90 27.42
C LEU A 18 3.31 -5.65 26.40
N GLN A 19 3.08 -6.96 26.27
CA GLN A 19 3.20 -7.60 24.98
C GLN A 19 2.18 -6.88 24.10
N ILE A 20 2.64 -5.82 23.43
CA ILE A 20 1.96 -5.27 22.27
C ILE A 20 1.96 -6.43 21.29
N ALA A 21 0.90 -7.23 21.32
CA ALA A 21 0.66 -8.24 20.32
C ALA A 21 0.62 -7.47 19.01
N GLN A 22 1.69 -7.58 18.23
CA GLN A 22 1.64 -7.32 16.80
C GLN A 22 0.43 -8.12 16.34
N ALA A 23 -0.65 -7.44 15.94
CA ALA A 23 -1.92 -8.09 15.70
C ALA A 23 -1.67 -9.24 14.73
N ASP A 24 -1.82 -10.48 15.23
CA ASP A 24 -1.52 -11.67 14.44
C ASP A 24 -2.26 -11.56 13.11
N LEU A 25 -1.50 -11.76 12.04
CA LEU A 25 -2.03 -11.71 10.68
C LEU A 25 -3.19 -12.73 10.59
N SER A 26 -4.41 -12.23 10.43
CA SER A 26 -5.61 -13.07 10.38
C SER A 26 -5.79 -13.71 9.01
N LYS A 27 -5.85 -15.05 8.96
CA LYS A 27 -6.09 -15.81 7.72
C LYS A 27 -7.32 -15.29 6.97
N ILE A 28 -7.22 -15.17 5.64
CA ILE A 28 -8.37 -14.93 4.77
C ILE A 28 -9.09 -16.26 4.56
N VAL A 29 -10.38 -16.31 4.90
CA VAL A 29 -11.12 -17.59 4.96
C VAL A 29 -12.19 -17.72 3.90
N ARG A 30 -12.69 -16.59 3.37
CA ARG A 30 -13.69 -16.57 2.30
C ARG A 30 -13.76 -15.20 1.62
N VAL A 31 -14.48 -15.17 0.51
CA VAL A 31 -15.05 -13.97 -0.09
C VAL A 31 -16.53 -13.91 0.28
N ASN A 32 -17.05 -12.71 0.55
CA ASN A 32 -18.49 -12.48 0.68
C ASN A 32 -19.06 -12.10 -0.70
N PRO A 33 -19.87 -12.94 -1.36
CA PRO A 33 -20.38 -12.65 -2.70
C PRO A 33 -21.31 -11.44 -2.79
N SER A 34 -21.95 -11.06 -1.69
CA SER A 34 -22.90 -9.93 -1.66
C SER A 34 -22.19 -8.60 -1.54
N THR A 35 -21.12 -8.53 -0.75
CA THR A 35 -20.32 -7.30 -0.58
C THR A 35 -19.09 -7.27 -1.48
N GLN A 36 -18.70 -8.41 -2.04
CA GLN A 36 -17.47 -8.62 -2.81
C GLN A 36 -16.21 -8.31 -2.01
N HIS A 37 -16.21 -8.57 -0.70
CA HIS A 37 -15.03 -8.36 0.14
C HIS A 37 -14.35 -9.68 0.48
N PHE A 38 -13.03 -9.64 0.59
CA PHE A 38 -12.29 -10.66 1.32
C PHE A 38 -12.64 -10.59 2.81
N ILE A 39 -12.90 -11.74 3.41
CA ILE A 39 -13.27 -11.89 4.82
C ILE A 39 -12.21 -12.70 5.54
N ASP A 40 -11.70 -12.15 6.63
CA ASP A 40 -10.73 -12.86 7.48
C ASP A 40 -11.40 -13.77 8.53
N ALA A 41 -10.58 -14.57 9.22
CA ALA A 41 -11.02 -15.49 10.26
C ALA A 41 -11.74 -14.81 11.43
N ASN A 42 -11.53 -13.50 11.62
CA ASN A 42 -12.24 -12.69 12.62
C ASN A 42 -13.54 -12.09 12.08
N GLY A 43 -13.90 -12.34 10.81
CA GLY A 43 -15.10 -11.83 10.16
C GLY A 43 -14.99 -10.44 9.56
N ARG A 44 -13.80 -9.80 9.60
CA ARG A 44 -13.60 -8.44 9.09
C ARG A 44 -13.54 -8.42 7.56
N SER A 45 -14.05 -7.34 6.95
CA SER A 45 -13.76 -7.06 5.53
C SER A 45 -12.31 -6.60 5.40
N ARG A 46 -11.57 -7.10 4.41
CA ARG A 46 -10.13 -6.84 4.23
C ARG A 46 -9.80 -6.22 2.87
N PHE A 47 -8.81 -5.34 2.87
CA PHE A 47 -8.28 -4.68 1.68
C PHE A 47 -6.77 -4.78 1.63
N PHE A 48 -6.24 -4.90 0.43
CA PHE A 48 -4.83 -5.16 0.18
C PHE A 48 -4.25 -4.15 -0.78
N HIS A 49 -3.28 -3.36 -0.30
CA HIS A 49 -2.47 -2.47 -1.13
C HIS A 49 -1.05 -3.01 -1.11
N GLY A 50 -0.53 -3.31 -2.30
CA GLY A 50 0.67 -4.12 -2.41
C GLY A 50 1.50 -3.86 -3.65
N THR A 51 2.52 -4.69 -3.83
CA THR A 51 3.39 -4.65 -5.00
C THR A 51 3.74 -6.06 -5.46
N ASN A 52 4.22 -6.17 -6.69
CA ASN A 52 4.73 -7.41 -7.25
C ASN A 52 6.22 -7.60 -6.89
N MET A 53 6.58 -8.81 -6.49
CA MET A 53 7.97 -9.24 -6.31
C MET A 53 8.19 -10.54 -7.06
N VAL A 54 8.71 -10.43 -8.29
CA VAL A 54 8.86 -11.56 -9.21
C VAL A 54 10.31 -11.63 -9.68
N LYS A 55 10.90 -12.82 -9.64
CA LYS A 55 12.22 -13.08 -10.23
C LYS A 55 12.10 -14.10 -11.36
N LYS A 56 12.14 -13.57 -12.58
CA LYS A 56 11.87 -14.31 -13.83
C LYS A 56 13.00 -15.24 -14.28
N SER A 57 14.18 -15.13 -13.68
CA SER A 57 15.38 -15.90 -14.01
C SER A 57 15.89 -16.75 -12.84
N PHE A 58 16.66 -17.78 -13.14
CA PHE A 58 17.32 -18.64 -12.13
C PHE A 58 18.01 -17.80 -11.04
N PRO A 59 17.87 -18.13 -9.75
CA PRO A 59 17.16 -19.29 -9.17
C PRO A 59 15.65 -19.09 -8.92
N TRP A 60 14.99 -18.13 -9.59
CA TRP A 60 13.54 -17.85 -9.52
C TRP A 60 12.96 -17.49 -8.15
N HIS A 61 13.82 -17.09 -7.22
CA HIS A 61 13.43 -16.54 -5.92
C HIS A 61 14.30 -15.32 -5.55
N LEU A 62 13.76 -14.44 -4.72
CA LEU A 62 14.45 -13.27 -4.19
C LEU A 62 15.68 -13.66 -3.36
N ASP A 63 16.68 -12.79 -3.28
CA ASP A 63 17.81 -12.99 -2.36
C ASP A 63 17.32 -12.86 -0.91
N VAL A 64 17.61 -13.88 -0.10
CA VAL A 64 17.22 -13.95 1.32
C VAL A 64 18.40 -13.73 2.27
N SER A 65 19.59 -13.55 1.74
CA SER A 65 20.85 -13.51 2.50
C SER A 65 21.40 -12.09 2.66
N LYS A 66 21.18 -11.23 1.68
CA LYS A 66 21.67 -9.85 1.67
C LYS A 66 20.69 -8.93 0.96
N PHE A 67 20.77 -7.65 1.31
CA PHE A 67 20.02 -6.62 0.60
C PHE A 67 20.55 -6.49 -0.83
N VAL A 68 19.66 -6.68 -1.80
CA VAL A 68 19.88 -6.43 -3.23
C VAL A 68 18.74 -5.52 -3.68
N PRO A 69 19.02 -4.27 -4.09
CA PRO A 69 17.99 -3.29 -4.42
C PRO A 69 16.95 -3.88 -5.39
N GLY A 70 15.68 -3.92 -4.96
CA GLY A 70 14.58 -4.44 -5.75
C GLY A 70 14.52 -5.96 -5.93
N ARG A 71 15.50 -6.73 -5.44
CA ARG A 71 15.69 -8.15 -5.75
C ARG A 71 15.94 -9.04 -4.51
N SER A 72 15.80 -8.50 -3.31
CA SER A 72 15.90 -9.22 -2.04
C SER A 72 14.63 -9.16 -1.22
N ILE A 73 14.59 -9.96 -0.15
CA ILE A 73 13.61 -9.88 0.92
C ILE A 73 14.27 -10.13 2.28
N VAL A 74 15.05 -9.15 2.74
CA VAL A 74 15.70 -9.11 4.06
C VAL A 74 15.04 -8.09 4.97
N ASP A 75 15.54 -7.90 6.20
CA ASP A 75 14.93 -6.98 7.17
C ASP A 75 14.78 -5.54 6.64
N LYS A 76 15.77 -5.05 5.89
CA LYS A 76 15.71 -3.74 5.25
C LYS A 76 14.54 -3.60 4.26
N ASP A 77 14.24 -4.66 3.50
CA ASP A 77 13.09 -4.68 2.59
C ASP A 77 11.78 -4.62 3.39
N ILE A 78 11.68 -5.42 4.46
CA ILE A 78 10.51 -5.44 5.36
C ILE A 78 10.27 -4.08 6.02
N GLU A 79 11.32 -3.44 6.54
CA GLU A 79 11.25 -2.11 7.13
C GLU A 79 10.69 -1.10 6.12
N PHE A 80 11.20 -1.13 4.88
CA PHE A 80 10.70 -0.28 3.81
C PHE A 80 9.23 -0.54 3.50
N LEU A 81 8.82 -1.80 3.27
CA LEU A 81 7.44 -2.18 2.94
C LEU A 81 6.46 -1.69 4.01
N LYS A 82 6.80 -1.88 5.29
CA LYS A 82 5.99 -1.38 6.43
C LYS A 82 5.93 0.15 6.45
N SER A 83 7.04 0.83 6.12
CA SER A 83 7.11 2.29 6.11
C SER A 83 6.14 2.91 5.10
N VAL A 84 5.83 2.23 4.00
CA VAL A 84 4.94 2.72 2.93
C VAL A 84 3.57 2.03 2.92
N ASN A 85 3.13 1.46 4.03
CA ASN A 85 1.81 0.82 4.20
C ASN A 85 1.51 -0.38 3.28
N ILE A 86 2.53 -1.01 2.69
CA ILE A 86 2.32 -2.23 1.91
C ILE A 86 1.95 -3.37 2.87
N ASN A 87 0.79 -3.99 2.64
CA ASN A 87 0.30 -5.13 3.40
C ASN A 87 0.13 -6.40 2.57
N SER A 88 0.45 -6.36 1.27
CA SER A 88 0.40 -7.55 0.42
C SER A 88 1.50 -7.55 -0.62
N ILE A 89 1.98 -8.75 -0.96
CA ILE A 89 2.95 -9.00 -2.03
C ILE A 89 2.36 -10.04 -2.97
N ARG A 90 2.38 -9.76 -4.28
CA ARG A 90 2.21 -10.79 -5.32
C ARG A 90 3.58 -11.39 -5.60
N LEU A 91 3.79 -12.59 -5.08
CA LEU A 91 5.09 -13.26 -5.09
C LEU A 91 5.11 -14.28 -6.23
N GLY A 92 6.03 -14.08 -7.18
CA GLY A 92 6.22 -15.01 -8.27
C GLY A 92 6.79 -16.34 -7.79
N VAL A 93 6.06 -17.43 -8.02
CA VAL A 93 6.46 -18.81 -7.82
C VAL A 93 6.40 -19.50 -9.18
N HIS A 94 7.56 -19.67 -9.82
CA HIS A 94 7.62 -20.16 -11.19
C HIS A 94 7.48 -21.68 -11.26
N TRP A 95 6.74 -22.19 -12.25
CA TRP A 95 6.62 -23.63 -12.49
C TRP A 95 7.99 -24.27 -12.76
N ALA A 96 8.86 -23.58 -13.51
CA ALA A 96 10.26 -23.97 -13.71
C ALA A 96 11.07 -24.16 -12.41
N GLY A 97 10.79 -23.35 -11.38
CA GLY A 97 11.42 -23.47 -10.07
C GLY A 97 10.90 -24.67 -9.28
N VAL A 98 9.60 -24.93 -9.33
CA VAL A 98 8.93 -26.00 -8.58
C VAL A 98 9.12 -27.38 -9.20
N GLU A 99 9.05 -27.51 -10.53
CA GLU A 99 9.13 -28.79 -11.26
C GLU A 99 10.17 -28.72 -12.40
N PRO A 100 11.47 -28.57 -12.08
CA PRO A 100 12.52 -28.43 -13.08
C PRO A 100 12.68 -29.68 -13.95
N VAL A 101 12.30 -30.85 -13.42
CA VAL A 101 12.23 -32.13 -14.15
C VAL A 101 10.82 -32.68 -13.99
N ARG A 102 10.21 -33.15 -15.08
CA ARG A 102 8.82 -33.60 -15.09
C ARG A 102 8.57 -34.69 -14.04
N GLY A 103 7.60 -34.45 -13.17
CA GLY A 103 7.23 -35.30 -12.03
C GLY A 103 8.19 -35.27 -10.84
N GLN A 104 9.24 -34.44 -10.87
CA GLN A 104 10.21 -34.29 -9.79
C GLN A 104 10.20 -32.86 -9.25
N TYR A 105 9.67 -32.70 -8.04
CA TYR A 105 9.49 -31.40 -7.42
C TYR A 105 10.71 -30.97 -6.60
N ASN A 106 11.11 -29.72 -6.77
CA ASN A 106 12.28 -29.13 -6.12
C ASN A 106 11.93 -28.64 -4.71
N GLN A 107 12.10 -29.50 -3.71
CA GLN A 107 11.83 -29.15 -2.32
C GLN A 107 12.68 -27.99 -1.82
N THR A 108 13.95 -27.88 -2.24
CA THR A 108 14.83 -26.76 -1.85
C THR A 108 14.24 -25.41 -2.28
N TYR A 109 13.69 -25.33 -3.50
CA TYR A 109 13.03 -24.11 -3.97
C TYR A 109 11.78 -23.79 -3.14
N LEU A 110 10.93 -24.79 -2.91
CA LEU A 110 9.71 -24.68 -2.11
C LEU A 110 9.99 -24.25 -0.66
N ASP A 111 11.06 -24.76 -0.05
CA ASP A 111 11.46 -24.39 1.31
C ASP A 111 11.93 -22.92 1.39
N ILE A 112 12.69 -22.46 0.38
CA ILE A 112 13.15 -21.07 0.30
C ILE A 112 11.97 -20.12 0.15
N THR A 113 11.06 -20.38 -0.81
CA THR A 113 9.87 -19.55 -1.03
C THR A 113 8.91 -19.60 0.15
N ASN A 114 8.74 -20.76 0.80
CA ASN A 114 8.00 -20.87 2.06
C ASN A 114 8.61 -20.00 3.17
N GLY A 115 9.94 -19.94 3.27
CA GLY A 115 10.65 -19.05 4.17
C GLY A 115 10.41 -17.56 3.88
N ILE A 116 10.35 -17.18 2.60
CA ILE A 116 9.99 -15.81 2.17
C ILE A 116 8.55 -15.46 2.60
N ILE A 117 7.59 -16.34 2.29
CA ILE A 117 6.17 -16.15 2.65
C ILE A 117 6.03 -16.03 4.18
N LYS A 118 6.71 -16.90 4.94
CA LYS A 118 6.72 -16.83 6.39
C LYS A 118 7.30 -15.51 6.91
N LYS A 119 8.39 -15.01 6.32
CA LYS A 119 8.98 -13.72 6.70
C LYS A 119 8.02 -12.55 6.47
N LEU A 120 7.29 -12.55 5.35
CA LEU A 120 6.24 -11.57 5.06
C LEU A 120 5.10 -11.67 6.08
N GLN A 121 4.62 -12.90 6.35
CA GLN A 121 3.56 -13.17 7.31
C GLN A 121 3.90 -12.69 8.72
N ASP A 122 5.09 -13.03 9.23
CA ASP A 122 5.57 -12.64 10.55
C ASP A 122 5.68 -11.11 10.70
N ASN A 123 5.63 -10.38 9.59
CA ASN A 123 5.64 -8.92 9.53
C ASN A 123 4.30 -8.29 9.15
N GLY A 124 3.21 -9.07 9.14
CA GLY A 124 1.86 -8.57 8.86
C GLY A 124 1.58 -8.33 7.37
N ILE A 125 2.34 -8.96 6.48
CA ILE A 125 2.21 -8.80 5.02
C ILE A 125 1.69 -10.12 4.41
N TYR A 126 0.57 -10.03 3.70
CA TYR A 126 -0.04 -11.17 2.99
C TYR A 126 0.75 -11.49 1.72
N THR A 127 0.71 -12.75 1.32
CA THR A 127 1.26 -13.19 0.04
C THR A 127 0.15 -13.75 -0.85
N LEU A 128 0.00 -13.16 -2.04
CA LEU A 128 -0.66 -13.80 -3.17
C LEU A 128 0.41 -14.58 -3.94
N VAL A 129 0.30 -15.90 -3.96
CA VAL A 129 1.25 -16.78 -4.63
C VAL A 129 0.89 -16.85 -6.10
N ASP A 130 1.75 -16.34 -6.97
CA ASP A 130 1.48 -16.18 -8.39
C ASP A 130 2.31 -17.16 -9.22
N GLN A 131 1.64 -18.01 -10.01
CA GLN A 131 2.33 -18.75 -11.06
C GLN A 131 2.64 -17.83 -12.23
N HIS A 132 3.77 -17.16 -12.10
CA HIS A 132 4.16 -16.13 -13.05
C HIS A 132 4.71 -16.72 -14.35
N GLN A 133 4.32 -16.13 -15.48
CA GLN A 133 4.83 -16.44 -16.81
C GLN A 133 4.69 -15.22 -17.74
N ASP A 134 5.63 -15.08 -18.68
CA ASP A 134 5.47 -14.22 -19.86
C ASP A 134 5.94 -15.01 -21.07
N VAL A 135 5.14 -15.07 -22.14
CA VAL A 135 5.43 -15.85 -23.35
C VAL A 135 5.77 -17.32 -23.02
N TRP A 136 5.27 -17.80 -21.88
CA TRP A 136 5.32 -19.17 -21.37
C TRP A 136 6.69 -19.78 -21.03
N ALA A 137 7.64 -19.90 -21.96
CA ALA A 137 8.84 -20.73 -21.76
C ALA A 137 10.11 -20.20 -22.46
N PRO A 138 11.32 -20.53 -21.97
CA PRO A 138 12.59 -20.06 -22.54
C PRO A 138 12.78 -20.40 -24.02
N GLN A 139 12.31 -21.55 -24.49
CA GLN A 139 12.41 -21.98 -25.89
C GLN A 139 11.67 -21.07 -26.89
N ILE A 140 10.81 -20.20 -26.39
CA ILE A 140 10.02 -19.23 -27.14
C ILE A 140 10.24 -17.81 -26.59
N CYS A 141 11.46 -17.54 -26.09
CA CYS A 141 11.89 -16.26 -25.52
C CYS A 141 11.07 -15.77 -24.31
N GLY A 142 10.33 -16.66 -23.66
CA GLY A 142 9.54 -16.39 -22.47
C GLY A 142 10.13 -16.99 -21.19
N HIS A 143 9.31 -17.05 -20.16
CA HIS A 143 9.62 -17.70 -18.88
C HIS A 143 8.35 -18.15 -18.16
N GLY A 144 8.50 -19.04 -17.18
CA GLY A 144 7.40 -19.54 -16.35
C GLY A 144 7.40 -21.06 -16.32
N ALA A 145 7.19 -21.67 -17.48
CA ALA A 145 7.18 -23.12 -17.66
C ALA A 145 8.59 -23.72 -17.66
N PRO A 146 8.74 -24.97 -17.19
CA PRO A 146 10.01 -25.69 -17.16
C PRO A 146 10.50 -26.06 -18.57
N LEU A 147 11.82 -26.26 -18.71
CA LEU A 147 12.47 -26.60 -19.99
C LEU A 147 11.93 -27.88 -20.64
N TRP A 148 11.41 -28.85 -19.86
CA TRP A 148 10.84 -30.06 -20.44
C TRP A 148 9.48 -29.83 -21.14
N PHE A 149 8.87 -28.65 -20.99
CA PHE A 149 7.54 -28.35 -21.52
C PHE A 149 7.55 -28.21 -23.04
N VAL A 150 8.20 -27.17 -23.58
CA VAL A 150 8.11 -26.84 -25.02
C VAL A 150 9.07 -27.71 -25.83
N LYS A 151 8.55 -28.42 -26.84
CA LYS A 151 9.33 -29.26 -27.76
C LYS A 151 9.40 -28.63 -29.15
N SER A 152 10.57 -28.69 -29.77
CA SER A 152 10.87 -28.02 -31.05
C SER A 152 10.22 -28.67 -32.29
N ASP A 153 9.67 -29.87 -32.13
CA ASP A 153 8.97 -30.67 -33.14
C ASP A 153 7.44 -30.51 -33.09
N TRP A 154 6.91 -29.72 -32.14
CA TRP A 154 5.48 -29.45 -32.02
C TRP A 154 4.90 -28.57 -33.13
N VAL A 155 5.76 -27.81 -33.80
CA VAL A 155 5.45 -26.98 -34.97
C VAL A 155 6.36 -27.36 -36.14
N THR A 156 5.92 -27.09 -37.36
CA THR A 156 6.74 -27.34 -38.55
C THR A 156 8.00 -26.45 -38.52
N PRO A 157 9.12 -26.84 -39.18
CA PRO A 157 10.33 -26.03 -39.19
C PRO A 157 10.11 -24.57 -39.63
N SER A 158 9.20 -24.33 -40.59
CA SER A 158 8.84 -22.98 -41.07
C SER A 158 7.93 -22.18 -40.12
N GLN A 159 7.40 -22.81 -39.06
CA GLN A 159 6.55 -22.18 -38.04
C GLN A 159 7.24 -22.08 -36.68
N ARG A 160 8.51 -22.47 -36.59
CA ARG A 160 9.29 -22.31 -35.36
C ARG A 160 9.41 -20.84 -34.98
N PHE A 161 9.59 -20.59 -33.70
CA PHE A 161 9.70 -19.24 -33.15
C PHE A 161 10.83 -18.45 -33.85
N PRO A 162 10.63 -17.16 -34.19
CA PRO A 162 9.53 -16.27 -33.79
C PRO A 162 8.48 -16.04 -34.91
N VAL A 163 8.20 -17.02 -35.77
CA VAL A 163 7.24 -16.84 -36.87
C VAL A 163 5.80 -16.66 -36.31
N PRO A 164 4.99 -15.70 -36.80
CA PRO A 164 5.20 -14.85 -37.98
C PRO A 164 5.81 -13.47 -37.71
N GLN A 165 6.17 -13.12 -36.47
CA GLN A 165 6.74 -11.81 -36.17
C GLN A 165 8.03 -11.54 -36.97
N GLN A 166 8.86 -12.57 -37.16
CA GLN A 166 9.86 -12.60 -38.22
C GLN A 166 9.65 -13.83 -39.12
N SER A 167 10.08 -13.74 -40.37
CA SER A 167 9.90 -14.80 -41.37
C SER A 167 10.88 -15.97 -41.21
N THR A 168 11.98 -15.77 -40.49
CA THR A 168 13.04 -16.77 -40.30
C THR A 168 13.05 -17.24 -38.84
N PRO A 169 12.92 -18.56 -38.58
CA PRO A 169 13.08 -19.10 -37.25
C PRO A 169 14.45 -18.80 -36.65
N PHE A 170 14.50 -18.58 -35.34
CA PHE A 170 15.76 -18.35 -34.64
C PHE A 170 16.63 -19.62 -34.58
N PRO A 171 17.96 -19.47 -34.65
CA PRO A 171 18.86 -20.52 -34.21
C PRO A 171 18.66 -20.76 -32.71
N VAL A 172 18.86 -22.00 -32.28
CA VAL A 172 18.67 -22.40 -30.89
C VAL A 172 19.82 -23.26 -30.41
N ASP A 173 20.06 -23.25 -29.10
CA ASP A 173 21.03 -24.13 -28.44
C ASP A 173 20.53 -25.59 -28.35
N ALA A 174 21.29 -26.43 -27.64
CA ALA A 174 20.93 -27.84 -27.43
C ALA A 174 19.63 -28.04 -26.65
N ASN A 175 19.18 -27.04 -25.87
CA ASN A 175 17.91 -27.05 -25.14
C ASN A 175 16.77 -26.42 -25.92
N GLY A 176 17.01 -25.99 -27.17
CA GLY A 176 16.00 -25.31 -27.98
C GLY A 176 15.78 -23.85 -27.59
N ILE A 177 16.73 -23.21 -26.89
CA ILE A 177 16.63 -21.83 -26.41
C ILE A 177 17.33 -20.89 -27.40
N PRO A 178 16.64 -19.85 -27.93
CA PRO A 178 17.27 -18.78 -28.71
C PRO A 178 18.24 -17.94 -27.87
N SER A 179 19.15 -17.20 -28.52
CA SER A 179 20.05 -16.31 -27.78
C SER A 179 19.33 -15.08 -27.22
N ASP A 180 19.86 -14.47 -26.15
CA ASP A 180 19.33 -13.21 -25.63
C ASP A 180 19.31 -12.10 -26.70
N ALA A 181 20.29 -12.10 -27.62
CA ALA A 181 20.33 -11.14 -28.72
C ALA A 181 19.15 -11.33 -29.68
N ASP A 182 18.80 -12.59 -29.99
CA ASP A 182 17.65 -12.91 -30.83
C ASP A 182 16.34 -12.55 -30.13
N CYS A 183 16.18 -12.93 -28.86
CA CYS A 183 14.99 -12.60 -28.08
C CYS A 183 14.78 -11.08 -27.91
N ASN A 184 15.86 -10.30 -27.77
CA ASN A 184 15.78 -8.84 -27.70
C ASN A 184 15.60 -8.16 -29.08
N SER A 185 15.63 -8.92 -30.18
CA SER A 185 15.43 -8.38 -31.54
C SER A 185 13.95 -8.29 -31.96
N ILE A 186 13.04 -8.78 -31.11
CA ILE A 186 11.59 -8.82 -31.34
C ILE A 186 10.84 -8.15 -30.19
N ASP A 187 9.60 -7.76 -30.45
CA ASP A 187 8.69 -7.31 -29.40
C ASP A 187 8.16 -8.53 -28.65
N TRP A 188 8.51 -8.60 -27.36
CA TRP A 188 8.10 -9.68 -26.47
C TRP A 188 6.57 -9.76 -26.34
N SER A 189 5.86 -8.62 -26.32
CA SER A 189 4.41 -8.58 -26.14
C SER A 189 3.67 -9.10 -27.37
N VAL A 190 4.22 -8.85 -28.56
CA VAL A 190 3.70 -9.37 -29.84
C VAL A 190 4.03 -10.85 -30.02
N SER A 191 4.99 -11.39 -29.26
CA SER A 191 5.39 -12.80 -29.38
C SER A 191 4.27 -13.78 -29.03
N TYR A 192 3.27 -13.37 -28.24
CA TYR A 192 2.06 -14.15 -28.01
C TYR A 192 1.30 -14.54 -29.29
N LEU A 193 1.46 -13.76 -30.37
CA LEU A 193 0.85 -14.06 -31.68
C LEU A 193 1.62 -15.10 -32.51
N ASN A 194 2.78 -15.57 -32.05
CA ASN A 194 3.61 -16.55 -32.77
C ASN A 194 3.02 -17.97 -32.74
N TYR A 195 3.26 -18.75 -33.80
CA TYR A 195 2.75 -20.12 -33.95
C TYR A 195 3.16 -21.01 -32.78
N ALA A 196 4.44 -20.99 -32.41
CA ALA A 196 4.97 -21.82 -31.33
C ALA A 196 4.35 -21.47 -29.96
N VAL A 197 4.04 -20.20 -29.72
CA VAL A 197 3.45 -19.74 -28.45
C VAL A 197 1.99 -20.18 -28.35
N GLY A 198 1.18 -19.88 -29.37
CA GLY A 198 -0.21 -20.34 -29.44
C GLY A 198 -0.32 -21.86 -29.30
N ASN A 199 0.55 -22.60 -30.00
CA ASN A 199 0.57 -24.06 -29.93
C ASN A 199 0.94 -24.59 -28.53
N ALA A 200 1.90 -23.97 -27.84
CA ALA A 200 2.28 -24.35 -26.48
C ALA A 200 1.11 -24.17 -25.49
N PHE A 201 0.42 -23.03 -25.53
CA PHE A 201 -0.77 -22.79 -24.70
C PHE A 201 -1.93 -23.72 -25.09
N GLY A 202 -2.19 -23.91 -26.38
CA GLY A 202 -3.22 -24.84 -26.84
C GLY A 202 -2.99 -26.27 -26.36
N ARG A 203 -1.73 -26.74 -26.33
CA ARG A 203 -1.38 -28.05 -25.79
C ARG A 203 -1.57 -28.15 -24.28
N LEU A 204 -1.26 -27.09 -23.53
CA LEU A 204 -1.58 -27.01 -22.10
C LEU A 204 -3.08 -27.20 -21.87
N TYR A 205 -3.90 -26.37 -22.51
CA TYR A 205 -5.35 -26.32 -22.30
C TYR A 205 -6.06 -27.59 -22.77
N ASN A 206 -5.61 -28.18 -23.88
CA ASN A 206 -6.14 -29.45 -24.38
C ASN A 206 -5.58 -30.69 -23.66
N ASN A 207 -4.78 -30.50 -22.61
CA ASN A 207 -4.11 -31.57 -21.87
C ASN A 207 -3.30 -32.53 -22.76
N TYR A 208 -2.75 -32.02 -23.86
CA TYR A 208 -1.90 -32.81 -24.75
C TYR A 208 -0.70 -33.33 -23.95
N ASP A 209 -0.32 -34.60 -24.14
CA ASP A 209 0.78 -35.23 -23.38
C ASP A 209 0.63 -35.00 -21.88
N ASN A 210 -0.60 -34.99 -21.33
CA ASN A 210 -0.90 -34.77 -19.90
C ASN A 210 -0.29 -33.46 -19.32
N LEU A 211 -0.13 -32.42 -20.13
CA LEU A 211 0.48 -31.16 -19.68
C LEU A 211 -0.41 -30.39 -18.70
N GLY A 212 -1.73 -30.38 -18.91
CA GLY A 212 -2.69 -29.80 -17.97
C GLY A 212 -2.75 -30.57 -16.64
N ASP A 213 -2.55 -31.90 -16.67
CA ASP A 213 -2.43 -32.72 -15.46
C ASP A 213 -1.14 -32.40 -14.69
N ALA A 214 -0.02 -32.21 -15.40
CA ALA A 214 1.23 -31.78 -14.78
C ALA A 214 1.10 -30.39 -14.13
N TRP A 215 0.46 -29.45 -14.81
CA TRP A 215 0.17 -28.12 -14.25
C TRP A 215 -0.74 -28.19 -13.01
N ALA A 216 -1.74 -29.06 -13.01
CA ALA A 216 -2.59 -29.28 -11.83
C ALA A 216 -1.81 -29.94 -10.68
N ALA A 217 -0.88 -30.84 -10.98
CA ALA A 217 0.01 -31.46 -9.99
C ALA A 217 1.03 -30.47 -9.41
N TYR A 218 1.53 -29.53 -10.22
CA TYR A 218 2.28 -28.37 -9.75
C TYR A 218 1.48 -27.58 -8.71
N TRP A 219 0.23 -27.24 -9.01
CA TRP A 219 -0.61 -26.47 -8.08
C TRP A 219 -0.91 -27.22 -6.79
N LYS A 220 -1.18 -28.54 -6.88
CA LYS A 220 -1.32 -29.38 -5.69
C LYS A 220 -0.04 -29.34 -4.83
N THR A 221 1.14 -29.39 -5.46
CA THR A 221 2.42 -29.34 -4.76
C THR A 221 2.64 -28.00 -4.07
N VAL A 222 2.42 -26.89 -4.77
CA VAL A 222 2.49 -25.53 -4.21
C VAL A 222 1.54 -25.38 -3.02
N ALA A 223 0.27 -25.75 -3.17
CA ALA A 223 -0.71 -25.64 -2.11
C ALA A 223 -0.36 -26.51 -0.88
N SER A 224 0.13 -27.74 -1.10
CA SER A 224 0.56 -28.63 -0.01
C SER A 224 1.69 -28.04 0.84
N ASN A 225 2.56 -27.24 0.25
CA ASN A 225 3.70 -26.64 0.95
C ASN A 225 3.31 -25.36 1.71
N TYR A 226 2.31 -24.61 1.25
CA TYR A 226 2.03 -23.28 1.78
C TYR A 226 0.71 -23.17 2.57
N ASN A 227 -0.19 -24.15 2.52
CA ASN A 227 -1.54 -24.11 3.11
C ASN A 227 -1.59 -23.82 4.63
N ALA A 228 -0.50 -24.14 5.35
CA ALA A 228 -0.35 -23.95 6.79
C ALA A 228 -0.03 -22.50 7.17
N LEU A 229 0.37 -21.67 6.21
CA LEU A 229 0.72 -20.26 6.44
C LEU A 229 -0.54 -19.38 6.34
N PRO A 230 -1.06 -18.80 7.45
CA PRO A 230 -2.21 -17.89 7.39
C PRO A 230 -1.96 -16.62 6.56
N GLY A 231 -0.68 -16.29 6.31
CA GLY A 231 -0.23 -15.20 5.44
C GLY A 231 -0.54 -15.39 3.96
N VAL A 232 -0.81 -16.63 3.51
CA VAL A 232 -1.18 -16.89 2.12
C VAL A 232 -2.64 -16.48 1.92
N MET A 233 -2.86 -15.34 1.26
CA MET A 233 -4.22 -14.87 0.96
C MET A 233 -4.84 -15.61 -0.21
N GLY A 234 -4.02 -16.14 -1.13
CA GLY A 234 -4.51 -16.89 -2.27
C GLY A 234 -3.45 -17.47 -3.19
N TYR A 235 -3.93 -18.25 -4.15
CA TYR A 235 -3.16 -18.85 -5.25
C TYR A 235 -3.65 -18.27 -6.58
N ASP A 236 -2.83 -17.45 -7.24
CA ASP A 236 -3.10 -16.89 -8.55
C ASP A 236 -2.67 -17.86 -9.65
N LEU A 237 -3.67 -18.49 -10.28
CA LEU A 237 -3.49 -19.72 -11.05
C LEU A 237 -2.51 -19.56 -12.22
N MET A 238 -2.51 -18.41 -12.88
CA MET A 238 -1.57 -18.10 -13.95
C MET A 238 -1.61 -16.60 -14.25
N ASN A 239 -0.45 -15.98 -14.26
CA ASN A 239 -0.26 -14.62 -14.76
C ASN A 239 -0.61 -14.53 -16.25
N GLU A 240 -1.45 -13.58 -16.63
CA GLU A 240 -1.72 -13.18 -18.02
C GLU A 240 -1.92 -14.36 -19.00
N PRO A 241 -2.93 -15.22 -18.79
CA PRO A 241 -3.19 -16.37 -19.65
C PRO A 241 -3.34 -15.95 -21.11
N TRP A 242 -2.58 -16.57 -22.02
CA TRP A 242 -2.87 -16.46 -23.44
C TRP A 242 -4.09 -17.30 -23.83
N VAL A 243 -4.72 -16.95 -24.94
CA VAL A 243 -6.02 -17.51 -25.36
C VAL A 243 -5.98 -19.00 -25.75
N GLY A 244 -4.80 -19.53 -26.07
CA GLY A 244 -4.61 -20.88 -26.61
C GLY A 244 -4.00 -20.86 -28.01
N ASP A 245 -4.25 -21.91 -28.79
CA ASP A 245 -3.77 -21.99 -30.19
C ASP A 245 -4.66 -21.16 -31.11
N HIS A 246 -4.44 -19.84 -31.09
CA HIS A 246 -5.15 -18.87 -31.91
C HIS A 246 -4.87 -19.02 -33.41
N MET A 247 -3.81 -19.75 -33.78
CA MET A 247 -3.51 -20.03 -35.19
C MET A 247 -4.38 -21.17 -35.72
N ALA A 248 -4.70 -22.16 -34.87
CA ALA A 248 -5.66 -23.21 -35.19
C ALA A 248 -7.12 -22.72 -35.08
N ASP A 249 -7.42 -21.89 -34.08
CA ASP A 249 -8.74 -21.27 -33.89
C ASP A 249 -8.62 -19.75 -33.63
N PRO A 250 -8.70 -18.92 -34.68
CA PRO A 250 -8.63 -17.47 -34.53
C PRO A 250 -9.78 -16.85 -33.73
N THR A 251 -10.88 -17.58 -33.52
CA THR A 251 -12.01 -17.05 -32.72
C THR A 251 -11.65 -16.88 -31.26
N LEU A 252 -10.60 -17.57 -30.77
CA LEU A 252 -10.09 -17.42 -29.42
C LEU A 252 -9.59 -16.00 -29.11
N LEU A 253 -9.24 -15.20 -30.12
CA LEU A 253 -8.84 -13.79 -29.95
C LEU A 253 -10.02 -12.84 -29.70
N VAL A 254 -11.26 -13.31 -29.84
CA VAL A 254 -12.44 -12.51 -29.48
C VAL A 254 -12.50 -12.39 -27.95
N PRO A 255 -12.56 -11.18 -27.37
CA PRO A 255 -12.57 -11.00 -25.92
C PRO A 255 -13.62 -11.86 -25.20
N GLY A 256 -13.19 -12.54 -24.14
CA GLY A 256 -14.01 -13.47 -23.33
C GLY A 256 -14.28 -14.83 -23.98
N LYS A 257 -13.89 -15.06 -25.24
CA LYS A 257 -14.14 -16.35 -25.91
C LYS A 257 -13.26 -17.46 -25.33
N ALA A 258 -11.98 -17.16 -25.13
CA ALA A 258 -11.01 -18.09 -24.56
C ALA A 258 -11.36 -18.50 -23.12
N ASP A 259 -11.85 -17.55 -22.31
CA ASP A 259 -12.22 -17.78 -20.91
C ASP A 259 -13.06 -19.04 -20.71
N SER A 260 -14.17 -19.16 -21.45
CA SER A 260 -15.10 -20.28 -21.30
C SER A 260 -14.66 -21.58 -21.99
N ILE A 261 -13.78 -21.50 -22.99
CA ILE A 261 -13.43 -22.63 -23.86
C ILE A 261 -12.12 -23.27 -23.41
N THR A 262 -11.06 -22.47 -23.27
CA THR A 262 -9.71 -22.96 -23.03
C THR A 262 -9.30 -22.83 -21.56
N LEU A 263 -9.64 -21.70 -20.92
CA LEU A 263 -9.16 -21.39 -19.58
C LEU A 263 -9.99 -22.05 -18.47
N GLU A 264 -11.32 -21.92 -18.51
CA GLU A 264 -12.22 -22.45 -17.47
C GLU A 264 -12.00 -23.94 -17.16
N PRO A 265 -11.83 -24.85 -18.17
CA PRO A 265 -11.55 -26.26 -17.88
C PRO A 265 -10.23 -26.47 -17.13
N LEU A 266 -9.17 -25.73 -17.49
CA LEU A 266 -7.88 -25.83 -16.81
C LEU A 266 -7.97 -25.26 -15.39
N TRP A 267 -8.64 -24.11 -15.20
CA TRP A 267 -8.86 -23.53 -13.87
C TRP A 267 -9.64 -24.47 -12.94
N ASN A 268 -10.67 -25.12 -13.46
CA ASN A 268 -11.41 -26.14 -12.72
C ASN A 268 -10.51 -27.32 -12.34
N LYS A 269 -9.63 -27.78 -13.25
CA LYS A 269 -8.65 -28.84 -12.97
C LYS A 269 -7.67 -28.44 -11.86
N GLY A 270 -7.11 -27.22 -11.93
CA GLY A 270 -6.19 -26.68 -10.92
C GLY A 270 -6.84 -26.54 -9.56
N ASN A 271 -8.04 -25.91 -9.51
CA ASN A 271 -8.80 -25.80 -8.27
C ASN A 271 -9.12 -27.18 -7.68
N ALA A 272 -9.58 -28.14 -8.49
CA ALA A 272 -9.85 -29.50 -8.00
C ALA A 272 -8.61 -30.14 -7.36
N ALA A 273 -7.43 -29.98 -7.99
CA ALA A 273 -6.17 -30.49 -7.45
C ALA A 273 -5.77 -29.79 -6.13
N ILE A 274 -5.85 -28.46 -6.07
CA ILE A 274 -5.61 -27.66 -4.85
C ILE A 274 -6.54 -28.12 -3.73
N ARG A 275 -7.84 -28.31 -4.00
CA ARG A 275 -8.83 -28.68 -2.98
C ARG A 275 -8.61 -30.07 -2.38
N THR A 276 -7.76 -30.92 -2.97
CA THR A 276 -7.34 -32.18 -2.34
C THR A 276 -6.43 -31.98 -1.13
N VAL A 277 -5.80 -30.80 -0.99
CA VAL A 277 -4.80 -30.50 0.06
C VAL A 277 -5.04 -29.17 0.79
N ASP A 278 -5.82 -28.26 0.22
CA ASP A 278 -6.23 -27.00 0.85
C ASP A 278 -7.69 -26.66 0.54
N SER A 279 -8.54 -26.76 1.55
CA SER A 279 -9.99 -26.54 1.43
C SER A 279 -10.42 -25.07 1.59
N THR A 280 -9.49 -24.16 1.92
CA THR A 280 -9.82 -22.81 2.44
C THR A 280 -9.19 -21.65 1.68
N THR A 281 -7.94 -21.76 1.26
CA THR A 281 -7.21 -20.64 0.65
C THR A 281 -7.88 -20.20 -0.65
N ILE A 282 -7.99 -18.90 -0.89
CA ILE A 282 -8.71 -18.36 -2.05
C ILE A 282 -7.95 -18.71 -3.34
N VAL A 283 -8.67 -19.17 -4.36
CA VAL A 283 -8.11 -19.41 -5.70
C VAL A 283 -8.39 -18.19 -6.57
N PHE A 284 -7.33 -17.52 -6.98
CA PHE A 284 -7.35 -16.39 -7.91
C PHE A 284 -7.24 -16.92 -9.34
N PHE A 285 -8.04 -16.34 -10.24
CA PHE A 285 -8.03 -16.72 -11.65
C PHE A 285 -8.08 -15.48 -12.54
N GLU A 286 -7.43 -15.58 -13.69
CA GLU A 286 -7.32 -14.52 -14.69
C GLU A 286 -7.95 -14.98 -16.02
N GLY A 287 -8.39 -14.00 -16.82
CA GLY A 287 -8.64 -14.15 -18.26
C GLY A 287 -7.53 -13.42 -19.04
N PRO A 288 -7.51 -13.50 -20.39
CA PRO A 288 -6.53 -12.80 -21.20
C PRO A 288 -6.54 -11.30 -20.90
N THR A 289 -5.36 -10.69 -20.79
CA THR A 289 -5.22 -9.30 -20.33
C THR A 289 -6.09 -8.33 -21.14
N PHE A 290 -6.22 -8.52 -22.45
CA PHE A 290 -6.99 -7.62 -23.32
C PHE A 290 -8.52 -7.74 -23.21
N ASP A 291 -9.05 -8.64 -22.36
CA ASP A 291 -10.48 -8.86 -22.24
C ASP A 291 -11.23 -7.62 -21.72
N ILE A 292 -12.31 -7.26 -22.43
CA ILE A 292 -13.20 -6.15 -22.01
C ILE A 292 -14.08 -6.60 -20.85
N LYS A 293 -14.71 -7.77 -20.98
CA LYS A 293 -15.47 -8.49 -19.94
C LYS A 293 -15.00 -9.93 -19.91
N ALA A 294 -14.96 -10.53 -18.72
CA ALA A 294 -14.68 -11.95 -18.59
C ALA A 294 -15.85 -12.77 -19.16
N GLY A 295 -15.50 -13.78 -19.95
CA GLY A 295 -16.43 -14.72 -20.57
C GLY A 295 -16.59 -16.05 -19.83
N PHE A 296 -15.99 -16.23 -18.64
CA PHE A 296 -16.19 -17.43 -17.81
C PHE A 296 -17.67 -17.70 -17.53
N ASN A 297 -18.10 -18.96 -17.65
CA ASN A 297 -19.44 -19.39 -17.25
C ASN A 297 -19.57 -19.42 -15.73
N ASN A 298 -18.52 -19.86 -15.04
CA ASN A 298 -18.46 -19.91 -13.59
C ASN A 298 -17.02 -19.69 -13.08
N VAL A 299 -16.89 -19.39 -11.79
CA VAL A 299 -15.59 -19.36 -11.12
C VAL A 299 -15.00 -20.78 -11.00
N PRO A 300 -13.68 -20.91 -10.79
CA PRO A 300 -13.05 -22.22 -10.57
C PRO A 300 -13.72 -23.00 -9.43
N GLY A 301 -14.21 -24.20 -9.72
CA GLY A 301 -14.94 -25.06 -8.76
C GLY A 301 -16.35 -24.61 -8.41
N GLY A 302 -16.85 -23.51 -9.00
CA GLY A 302 -18.23 -23.03 -8.85
C GLY A 302 -18.61 -22.43 -7.50
N ASP A 303 -17.64 -22.21 -6.60
CA ASP A 303 -17.85 -21.59 -5.30
C ASP A 303 -17.18 -20.21 -5.23
N GLY A 304 -17.95 -19.18 -5.54
CA GLY A 304 -17.49 -17.78 -5.52
C GLY A 304 -17.01 -17.29 -4.16
N SER A 305 -17.36 -17.96 -3.07
CA SER A 305 -16.85 -17.64 -1.73
C SER A 305 -15.40 -18.11 -1.51
N LYS A 306 -14.84 -18.90 -2.43
CA LYS A 306 -13.48 -19.45 -2.35
C LYS A 306 -12.58 -19.03 -3.51
N THR A 307 -13.04 -18.07 -4.30
CA THR A 307 -12.34 -17.59 -5.50
C THR A 307 -12.24 -16.08 -5.51
N ALA A 308 -11.32 -15.55 -6.31
CA ALA A 308 -11.24 -14.13 -6.63
C ALA A 308 -10.81 -13.96 -8.09
N HIS A 309 -11.30 -12.94 -8.75
CA HIS A 309 -10.94 -12.62 -10.13
C HIS A 309 -9.74 -11.66 -10.10
N SER A 310 -8.57 -12.19 -10.45
CA SER A 310 -7.35 -11.40 -10.66
C SER A 310 -7.44 -10.71 -12.04
N TYR A 311 -7.01 -9.46 -12.13
CA TYR A 311 -6.99 -8.75 -13.41
C TYR A 311 -5.95 -7.63 -13.42
N HIS A 312 -5.47 -7.29 -14.61
CA HIS A 312 -4.45 -6.26 -14.81
C HIS A 312 -5.02 -5.02 -15.51
N TYR A 313 -4.26 -3.93 -15.45
CA TYR A 313 -4.48 -2.76 -16.29
C TYR A 313 -3.19 -2.16 -16.81
N TYR A 314 -3.06 -2.20 -18.14
CA TYR A 314 -2.06 -1.49 -18.93
C TYR A 314 -2.73 -0.89 -20.16
N LYS A 315 -2.32 0.30 -20.58
CA LYS A 315 -2.95 0.95 -21.74
C LYS A 315 -1.89 1.30 -22.78
N PRO A 316 -1.66 0.47 -23.82
CA PRO A 316 -2.29 -0.85 -24.14
C PRO A 316 -1.92 -2.02 -23.18
N PRO A 317 -2.62 -3.18 -23.21
CA PRO A 317 -3.59 -3.62 -24.22
C PRO A 317 -5.05 -3.23 -23.94
N GLN A 318 -5.39 -2.75 -22.74
CA GLN A 318 -6.75 -2.24 -22.51
C GLN A 318 -6.99 -0.95 -23.32
N LEU A 319 -8.15 -0.89 -23.97
CA LEU A 319 -8.56 0.25 -24.78
C LEU A 319 -9.33 1.30 -23.95
N SER A 320 -10.02 0.87 -22.90
CA SER A 320 -10.83 1.69 -22.00
C SER A 320 -9.99 2.50 -21.00
N SER A 321 -10.61 3.40 -20.25
CA SER A 321 -9.99 4.00 -19.06
C SER A 321 -9.93 2.97 -17.93
N ILE A 322 -9.07 3.22 -16.93
CA ILE A 322 -8.99 2.37 -15.74
C ILE A 322 -10.32 2.28 -15.00
N GLU A 323 -11.08 3.38 -14.89
CA GLU A 323 -12.42 3.38 -14.28
C GLU A 323 -13.36 2.40 -15.00
N ALA A 324 -13.44 2.48 -16.33
CA ALA A 324 -14.30 1.60 -17.12
C ALA A 324 -13.85 0.13 -17.03
N THR A 325 -12.54 -0.13 -17.00
CA THR A 325 -12.00 -1.47 -16.78
C THR A 325 -12.44 -2.02 -15.42
N ILE A 326 -12.27 -1.26 -14.35
CA ILE A 326 -12.67 -1.67 -12.99
C ILE A 326 -14.19 -1.90 -12.92
N GLN A 327 -15.01 -1.03 -13.53
CA GLN A 327 -16.45 -1.22 -13.58
C GLN A 327 -16.84 -2.54 -14.27
N ASN A 328 -16.16 -2.90 -15.37
CA ASN A 328 -16.36 -4.20 -16.01
C ASN A 328 -16.00 -5.35 -15.07
N ARG A 329 -14.86 -5.26 -14.35
CA ARG A 329 -14.45 -6.30 -13.40
C ARG A 329 -15.39 -6.45 -12.22
N VAL A 330 -15.91 -5.36 -11.67
CA VAL A 330 -16.96 -5.36 -10.62
C VAL A 330 -18.25 -5.99 -11.16
N SER A 331 -18.62 -5.68 -12.42
CA SER A 331 -19.77 -6.33 -13.06
C SER A 331 -19.56 -7.84 -13.22
N ASP A 332 -18.35 -8.27 -13.59
CA ASP A 332 -18.01 -9.68 -13.72
C ASP A 332 -18.00 -10.38 -12.36
N ALA A 333 -17.42 -9.76 -11.33
CA ALA A 333 -17.43 -10.27 -9.96
C ALA A 333 -18.87 -10.42 -9.42
N THR A 334 -19.76 -9.48 -9.73
CA THR A 334 -21.19 -9.58 -9.41
C THR A 334 -21.84 -10.78 -10.09
N ARG A 335 -21.61 -10.94 -11.41
CA ARG A 335 -22.16 -12.03 -12.22
C ARG A 335 -21.67 -13.40 -11.74
N LEU A 336 -20.38 -13.49 -11.44
CA LEU A 336 -19.67 -14.70 -11.00
C LEU A 336 -19.78 -14.94 -9.47
N ARG A 337 -20.45 -14.04 -8.73
CA ARG A 337 -20.66 -14.12 -7.27
C ARG A 337 -19.35 -14.25 -6.48
N THR A 338 -18.36 -13.45 -6.86
CA THR A 338 -16.99 -13.46 -6.32
C THR A 338 -16.54 -12.03 -6.03
N THR A 339 -15.24 -11.81 -5.81
CA THR A 339 -14.59 -10.49 -5.73
C THR A 339 -13.57 -10.31 -6.86
N GLY A 340 -13.09 -9.08 -7.05
CA GLY A 340 -12.02 -8.73 -7.98
C GLY A 340 -10.82 -8.11 -7.26
N MET A 341 -9.64 -8.21 -7.87
CA MET A 341 -8.43 -7.53 -7.41
C MET A 341 -7.56 -7.10 -8.60
N LEU A 342 -7.11 -5.84 -8.59
CA LEU A 342 -6.18 -5.30 -9.59
C LEU A 342 -4.75 -5.73 -9.24
N THR A 343 -4.34 -6.91 -9.70
CA THR A 343 -3.08 -7.56 -9.31
C THR A 343 -1.85 -7.01 -10.01
N GLU A 344 -2.04 -6.29 -11.13
CA GLU A 344 -0.99 -5.50 -11.76
C GLU A 344 -1.52 -4.24 -12.45
N PHE A 345 -0.72 -3.18 -12.32
CA PHE A 345 -0.78 -1.97 -13.14
C PHE A 345 0.56 -1.24 -13.03
N GLN A 346 0.79 -0.28 -13.91
CA GLN A 346 2.08 0.41 -14.01
C GLN A 346 2.56 1.00 -12.68
N PHE A 347 3.83 0.80 -12.37
CA PHE A 347 4.64 1.50 -11.37
C PHE A 347 6.09 1.59 -11.90
N TRP A 348 6.26 2.09 -13.13
CA TRP A 348 7.53 2.01 -13.86
C TRP A 348 8.56 3.06 -13.45
N ASP A 349 8.13 4.31 -13.35
CA ASP A 349 9.03 5.45 -13.10
C ASP A 349 8.33 6.63 -12.40
N SER A 350 9.14 7.60 -11.98
CA SER A 350 8.73 8.78 -11.22
C SER A 350 8.55 10.05 -12.06
N SER A 351 8.38 9.91 -13.37
CA SER A 351 7.96 11.01 -14.24
C SER A 351 6.58 11.50 -13.86
N ALA A 352 6.29 12.79 -14.09
CA ALA A 352 5.01 13.38 -13.72
C ALA A 352 3.82 12.69 -14.40
N ALA A 353 3.98 12.24 -15.65
CA ALA A 353 2.95 11.51 -16.39
C ALA A 353 2.71 10.11 -15.79
N SER A 354 3.77 9.36 -15.49
CA SER A 354 3.67 8.06 -14.83
C SER A 354 3.01 8.16 -13.46
N LEU A 355 3.44 9.12 -12.62
CA LEU A 355 2.86 9.35 -11.29
C LEU A 355 1.36 9.69 -11.34
N ALA A 356 0.93 10.46 -12.34
CA ALA A 356 -0.49 10.79 -12.51
C ALA A 356 -1.34 9.54 -12.83
N LEU A 357 -0.84 8.67 -13.71
CA LEU A 357 -1.52 7.42 -14.08
C LEU A 357 -1.54 6.41 -12.93
N ILE A 358 -0.44 6.27 -12.18
CA ILE A 358 -0.38 5.43 -10.98
C ILE A 358 -1.41 5.91 -9.95
N LEU A 359 -1.45 7.22 -9.69
CA LEU A 359 -2.37 7.82 -8.74
C LEU A 359 -3.82 7.64 -9.18
N GLU A 360 -4.12 7.86 -10.45
CA GLU A 360 -5.46 7.64 -11.01
C GLU A 360 -5.90 6.18 -10.78
N ALA A 361 -5.05 5.21 -11.07
CA ALA A 361 -5.39 3.80 -10.89
C ALA A 361 -5.65 3.43 -9.42
N ALA A 362 -4.81 3.88 -8.49
CA ALA A 362 -5.02 3.66 -7.06
C ALA A 362 -6.32 4.34 -6.57
N GLN A 363 -6.61 5.56 -7.02
CA GLN A 363 -7.83 6.29 -6.67
C GLN A 363 -9.10 5.60 -7.21
N GLN A 364 -9.06 5.09 -8.45
CA GLN A 364 -10.19 4.33 -8.99
C GLN A 364 -10.36 2.99 -8.25
N ALA A 365 -9.28 2.28 -7.93
CA ALA A 365 -9.36 1.06 -7.14
C ALA A 365 -10.03 1.31 -5.77
N ASP A 366 -9.61 2.35 -5.03
CA ASP A 366 -10.23 2.77 -3.76
C ASP A 366 -11.73 3.08 -3.93
N ARG A 367 -12.10 3.82 -4.99
CA ARG A 367 -13.48 4.23 -5.28
C ARG A 367 -14.42 3.05 -5.49
N TYR A 368 -13.92 1.97 -6.08
CA TYR A 368 -14.67 0.74 -6.36
C TYR A 368 -14.38 -0.38 -5.35
N LEU A 369 -13.75 -0.06 -4.21
CA LEU A 369 -13.41 -1.01 -3.14
C LEU A 369 -12.59 -2.21 -3.64
N GLN A 370 -11.73 -1.99 -4.65
CA GLN A 370 -10.85 -3.01 -5.20
C GLN A 370 -9.47 -2.91 -4.55
N SER A 371 -8.96 -4.06 -4.10
CA SER A 371 -7.56 -4.18 -3.68
C SER A 371 -6.64 -4.08 -4.91
N TRP A 372 -5.38 -3.70 -4.70
CA TRP A 372 -4.45 -3.51 -5.81
C TRP A 372 -2.99 -3.82 -5.50
N GLN A 373 -2.24 -4.23 -6.53
CA GLN A 373 -0.80 -4.49 -6.48
C GLN A 373 -0.09 -3.83 -7.67
N GLY A 374 0.88 -2.96 -7.39
CA GLY A 374 1.63 -2.25 -8.44
C GLY A 374 2.78 -3.06 -9.01
N TRP A 375 3.09 -2.89 -10.31
CA TRP A 375 4.22 -3.52 -10.98
C TRP A 375 5.42 -2.53 -11.14
N ALA A 376 6.51 -2.66 -10.37
CA ALA A 376 6.81 -3.66 -9.34
C ALA A 376 7.80 -3.11 -8.29
N TYR A 377 8.04 -3.89 -7.22
CA TYR A 377 8.96 -3.52 -6.14
C TYR A 377 10.34 -3.11 -6.65
N GLU A 378 10.84 -3.78 -7.71
CA GLU A 378 12.14 -3.48 -8.28
C GLU A 378 12.26 -2.05 -8.82
N ASN A 379 11.18 -1.49 -9.37
CA ASN A 379 11.15 -0.13 -9.93
C ASN A 379 11.23 0.94 -8.83
N LEU A 380 11.00 0.57 -7.56
CA LEU A 380 11.18 1.48 -6.44
C LEU A 380 12.64 1.78 -6.16
N TRP A 381 13.59 0.97 -6.66
CA TRP A 381 14.98 1.07 -6.26
C TRP A 381 15.89 1.49 -7.41
N GLY A 382 16.72 2.50 -7.16
CA GLY A 382 17.84 2.82 -8.03
C GLY A 382 19.01 1.86 -7.84
N SER A 383 19.92 1.81 -8.81
CA SER A 383 21.14 0.99 -8.76
C SER A 383 22.04 1.28 -7.56
N SER A 384 22.00 2.51 -7.03
CA SER A 384 22.73 2.93 -5.81
C SER A 384 22.11 2.41 -4.50
N GLY A 385 20.98 1.70 -4.55
CA GLY A 385 20.29 1.16 -3.37
C GLY A 385 19.45 2.14 -2.58
N ASN A 386 19.18 3.32 -3.16
CA ASN A 386 18.21 4.28 -2.66
C ASN A 386 16.86 4.06 -3.35
N PHE A 387 15.77 4.19 -2.59
CA PHE A 387 14.43 4.11 -3.16
C PHE A 387 13.98 5.45 -3.78
N ASP A 388 13.04 5.40 -4.72
CA ASP A 388 12.40 6.58 -5.28
C ASP A 388 11.35 7.15 -4.31
N PRO A 389 11.56 8.35 -3.74
CA PRO A 389 10.68 8.90 -2.72
C PRO A 389 9.30 9.30 -3.28
N LYS A 390 9.17 9.57 -4.58
CA LYS A 390 7.89 9.93 -5.19
C LYS A 390 7.02 8.69 -5.37
N LEU A 391 7.58 7.59 -5.83
CA LEU A 391 6.87 6.31 -5.92
C LEU A 391 6.53 5.77 -4.52
N ALA A 392 7.48 5.83 -3.58
CA ALA A 392 7.24 5.42 -2.20
C ALA A 392 6.06 6.17 -1.55
N ARG A 393 5.92 7.48 -1.85
CA ARG A 393 4.80 8.28 -1.38
C ARG A 393 3.44 7.80 -1.90
N LEU A 394 3.35 7.29 -3.14
CA LEU A 394 2.11 6.74 -3.69
C LEU A 394 1.68 5.44 -3.00
N TYR A 395 2.63 4.60 -2.59
CA TYR A 395 2.32 3.43 -1.75
C TYR A 395 1.86 3.85 -0.34
N ALA A 396 2.49 4.88 0.22
CA ALA A 396 2.27 5.37 1.60
C ALA A 396 0.87 5.97 1.87
N ARG A 397 -0.07 5.91 0.92
CA ARG A 397 -1.46 6.37 1.08
C ARG A 397 -2.10 5.71 2.32
N THR A 398 -3.00 6.45 2.96
CA THR A 398 -3.79 5.94 4.10
C THR A 398 -4.98 5.16 3.59
N TYR A 399 -5.21 3.97 4.16
CA TYR A 399 -6.36 3.15 3.82
C TYR A 399 -6.76 2.23 4.98
N ALA A 400 -8.02 1.81 4.99
CA ALA A 400 -8.52 0.78 5.90
C ALA A 400 -8.06 -0.59 5.40
N GLU A 401 -7.16 -1.23 6.16
CA GLU A 401 -6.79 -2.63 5.94
C GLU A 401 -7.92 -3.57 6.36
N ALA A 402 -8.68 -3.20 7.40
CA ALA A 402 -9.78 -4.01 7.91
C ALA A 402 -10.92 -3.17 8.48
N THR A 403 -12.17 -3.58 8.24
CA THR A 403 -13.34 -3.04 8.95
C THR A 403 -14.12 -4.16 9.64
N ALA A 404 -14.58 -3.90 10.87
CA ALA A 404 -15.43 -4.83 11.64
C ALA A 404 -16.88 -4.83 11.13
N GLY A 405 -17.06 -5.06 9.83
CA GLY A 405 -18.34 -4.98 9.13
C GLY A 405 -18.15 -4.77 7.63
N ALA A 406 -19.25 -4.57 6.90
CA ALA A 406 -19.23 -4.44 5.45
C ALA A 406 -18.89 -3.01 5.00
N THR A 407 -17.69 -2.80 4.48
CA THR A 407 -17.24 -1.52 3.91
C THR A 407 -18.18 -0.97 2.84
N LYS A 408 -18.36 0.34 2.84
CA LYS A 408 -19.17 1.08 1.88
C LYS A 408 -18.34 2.07 1.07
N THR A 409 -17.35 2.71 1.69
CA THR A 409 -16.51 3.70 1.02
C THR A 409 -15.09 3.69 1.58
N LEU A 410 -14.12 3.97 0.71
CA LEU A 410 -12.74 4.32 1.03
C LEU A 410 -12.41 5.60 0.28
N TYR A 411 -11.86 6.61 0.96
CA TYR A 411 -11.46 7.85 0.29
C TYR A 411 -10.27 8.49 0.98
N PHE A 412 -9.16 8.61 0.25
CA PHE A 412 -7.98 9.35 0.67
C PHE A 412 -7.82 10.60 -0.20
N GLN A 413 -7.73 11.76 0.43
CA GLN A 413 -7.50 13.04 -0.24
C GLN A 413 -6.00 13.37 -0.20
N ASP A 414 -5.31 13.13 -1.32
CA ASP A 414 -3.85 13.25 -1.44
C ASP A 414 -3.27 14.62 -1.06
N THR A 415 -4.00 15.70 -1.31
CA THR A 415 -3.54 17.07 -1.07
C THR A 415 -3.58 17.45 0.40
N THR A 416 -4.51 16.88 1.17
CA THR A 416 -4.74 17.24 2.58
C THR A 416 -4.36 16.12 3.54
N ALA A 417 -4.04 14.93 3.02
CA ALA A 417 -3.84 13.71 3.78
C ALA A 417 -5.05 13.29 4.63
N LYS A 418 -6.25 13.73 4.27
CA LYS A 418 -7.47 13.35 4.99
C LYS A 418 -7.97 12.02 4.46
N TYR A 419 -8.39 11.15 5.36
CA TYR A 419 -8.92 9.84 5.03
C TYR A 419 -10.31 9.65 5.61
N TRP A 420 -11.17 8.94 4.88
CA TRP A 420 -12.49 8.51 5.31
C TRP A 420 -12.74 7.07 4.91
N VAL A 421 -13.33 6.32 5.84
CA VAL A 421 -13.88 4.99 5.60
C VAL A 421 -15.26 4.90 6.23
N SER A 422 -16.22 4.32 5.52
CA SER A 422 -17.53 3.99 6.09
C SER A 422 -17.87 2.52 5.88
N TRP A 423 -18.62 1.95 6.80
CA TRP A 423 -19.02 0.55 6.77
C TRP A 423 -20.33 0.33 7.52
N ILE A 424 -21.03 -0.75 7.19
CA ILE A 424 -22.16 -1.26 7.95
C ILE A 424 -21.59 -2.09 9.10
N ALA A 425 -21.80 -1.64 10.34
CA ALA A 425 -21.19 -2.23 11.53
C ALA A 425 -21.73 -3.63 11.81
N ASP A 426 -20.82 -4.56 12.11
CA ASP A 426 -21.15 -5.85 12.72
C ASP A 426 -20.57 -5.88 14.13
N THR A 427 -21.40 -5.61 15.14
CA THR A 427 -20.93 -5.50 16.53
C THR A 427 -20.63 -6.85 17.18
N SER A 428 -20.86 -7.97 16.47
CA SER A 428 -20.42 -9.30 16.91
C SER A 428 -18.92 -9.52 16.64
N ILE A 429 -18.32 -8.74 15.74
CA ILE A 429 -16.88 -8.77 15.47
C ILE A 429 -16.15 -7.99 16.57
N THR A 430 -15.41 -8.72 17.40
CA THR A 430 -14.66 -8.15 18.53
C THR A 430 -13.27 -7.66 18.12
N ALA A 431 -12.70 -8.23 17.06
CA ALA A 431 -11.40 -7.81 16.53
C ALA A 431 -11.48 -6.36 16.00
N PRO A 432 -10.46 -5.53 16.26
CA PRO A 432 -10.51 -4.14 15.85
C PRO A 432 -10.47 -4.01 14.32
N GLY A 433 -11.13 -2.96 13.81
CA GLY A 433 -10.84 -2.44 12.48
C GLY A 433 -9.42 -1.86 12.44
N LEU A 434 -8.80 -1.82 11.27
CA LEU A 434 -7.41 -1.40 11.08
C LEU A 434 -7.33 -0.36 9.97
N ILE A 435 -6.71 0.79 10.24
CA ILE A 435 -6.32 1.77 9.22
C ILE A 435 -4.81 1.90 9.22
N ARG A 436 -4.19 1.71 8.05
CA ARG A 436 -2.76 1.96 7.83
C ARG A 436 -2.55 3.44 7.54
N ILE A 437 -1.62 4.05 8.26
CA ILE A 437 -1.17 5.44 8.08
C ILE A 437 0.34 5.44 7.86
N ALA A 438 0.87 6.42 7.13
CA ALA A 438 2.32 6.56 7.00
C ALA A 438 2.77 7.89 7.63
N PRO A 439 3.12 7.91 8.94
CA PRO A 439 3.44 9.14 9.66
C PRO A 439 4.53 9.96 8.97
N GLN A 440 5.62 9.33 8.51
CA GLN A 440 6.73 10.06 7.90
C GLN A 440 6.39 10.72 6.54
N TYR A 441 5.30 10.32 5.88
CA TYR A 441 4.89 10.89 4.59
C TYR A 441 3.73 11.88 4.73
N TYR A 442 2.78 11.62 5.62
CA TYR A 442 1.50 12.30 5.65
C TYR A 442 1.11 12.89 7.02
N TYR A 443 1.70 12.39 8.11
CA TYR A 443 1.31 12.75 9.47
C TYR A 443 2.51 12.95 10.42
N PRO A 444 3.49 13.79 10.05
CA PRO A 444 4.68 14.01 10.90
C PRO A 444 4.31 14.61 12.27
N ASP A 445 3.22 15.37 12.30
CA ASP A 445 2.68 16.03 13.50
C ASP A 445 1.52 15.20 14.14
N GLY A 446 1.39 13.91 13.81
CA GLY A 446 0.38 13.02 14.36
C GLY A 446 -1.00 13.09 13.68
N ILE A 447 -1.98 12.39 14.26
CA ILE A 447 -3.34 12.24 13.72
C ILE A 447 -4.43 12.50 14.75
N ARG A 448 -5.65 12.79 14.27
CA ARG A 448 -6.92 12.67 15.01
C ARG A 448 -7.86 11.75 14.26
N VAL A 449 -8.65 10.99 14.99
CA VAL A 449 -9.71 10.15 14.42
C VAL A 449 -11.07 10.62 14.89
N PHE A 450 -11.98 10.83 13.94
CA PHE A 450 -13.37 11.20 14.22
C PHE A 450 -14.29 10.06 13.82
N PHE A 451 -15.34 9.84 14.61
CA PHE A 451 -16.41 8.88 14.30
C PHE A 451 -17.71 9.60 14.03
N SER A 452 -18.48 9.08 13.06
CA SER A 452 -19.86 9.48 12.79
C SER A 452 -20.74 8.23 12.72
N PRO A 453 -21.80 8.11 13.52
CA PRO A 453 -22.20 9.02 14.60
C PRO A 453 -21.12 9.14 15.71
N ALA A 454 -21.05 10.30 16.37
CA ALA A 454 -20.09 10.52 17.45
C ALA A 454 -20.29 9.53 18.60
N GLY A 455 -19.19 9.09 19.21
CA GLY A 455 -19.22 8.15 20.35
C GLY A 455 -19.40 6.67 19.97
N THR A 456 -19.63 6.33 18.70
CA THR A 456 -19.82 4.93 18.24
C THR A 456 -18.53 4.12 18.18
N GLY A 457 -17.37 4.76 18.21
CA GLY A 457 -16.08 4.10 18.21
C GLY A 457 -15.02 4.86 18.99
N THR A 458 -13.96 4.15 19.34
CA THR A 458 -12.71 4.67 19.89
C THR A 458 -11.56 4.18 19.03
N TYR A 459 -10.40 4.83 19.16
CA TYR A 459 -9.19 4.38 18.49
C TYR A 459 -8.00 4.30 19.42
N THR A 460 -7.07 3.42 19.08
CA THR A 460 -5.72 3.35 19.66
C THR A 460 -4.71 3.26 18.53
N MET A 461 -3.45 3.54 18.84
CA MET A 461 -2.31 3.35 17.94
C MET A 461 -1.52 2.12 18.36
N ASP A 462 -1.00 1.37 17.39
CA ASP A 462 -0.07 0.26 17.65
C ASP A 462 1.37 0.71 18.01
N GLY A 463 1.59 2.04 18.04
CA GLY A 463 2.90 2.65 18.28
C GLY A 463 3.72 2.89 17.01
N THR A 464 3.22 2.51 15.84
CA THR A 464 3.89 2.68 14.54
C THR A 464 2.95 3.26 13.49
N ASN A 465 2.38 2.42 12.62
CA ASN A 465 1.69 2.82 11.40
C ASN A 465 0.23 2.32 11.34
N THR A 466 -0.32 1.79 12.43
CA THR A 466 -1.69 1.24 12.45
C THR A 466 -2.57 1.92 13.48
N VAL A 467 -3.71 2.43 13.02
CA VAL A 467 -4.83 2.87 13.85
C VAL A 467 -5.78 1.69 14.05
N GLN A 468 -6.02 1.30 15.30
CA GLN A 468 -7.00 0.27 15.64
C GLN A 468 -8.32 0.93 16.04
N LEU A 469 -9.42 0.49 15.43
CA LEU A 469 -10.77 1.01 15.67
C LEU A 469 -11.58 -0.02 16.47
N GLN A 470 -12.11 0.38 17.62
CA GLN A 470 -12.97 -0.45 18.45
C GLN A 470 -14.36 0.17 18.57
N TYR A 471 -15.39 -0.66 18.56
CA TYR A 471 -16.74 -0.21 18.89
C TYR A 471 -16.89 0.14 20.37
N THR A 472 -17.71 1.14 20.65
CA THR A 472 -18.23 1.39 22.00
C THR A 472 -19.58 0.70 22.17
N SER A 473 -20.13 0.76 23.39
CA SER A 473 -21.50 0.31 23.66
C SER A 473 -22.59 1.12 22.95
N GLN A 474 -22.24 2.27 22.32
CA GLN A 474 -23.19 3.05 21.52
C GLN A 474 -23.28 2.56 20.07
N ALA A 475 -22.37 1.69 19.64
CA ALA A 475 -22.45 1.09 18.33
C ALA A 475 -23.61 0.09 18.25
N GLN A 476 -24.40 0.15 17.18
CA GLN A 476 -25.47 -0.79 16.90
C GLN A 476 -25.17 -1.65 15.67
N ASN A 477 -25.53 -2.93 15.74
CA ASN A 477 -25.40 -3.84 14.61
C ASN A 477 -26.23 -3.36 13.41
N GLY A 478 -25.65 -3.38 12.21
CA GLY A 478 -26.31 -2.95 10.97
C GLY A 478 -26.33 -1.43 10.75
N GLN A 479 -25.82 -0.61 11.67
CA GLN A 479 -25.75 0.83 11.48
C GLN A 479 -24.56 1.22 10.60
N THR A 480 -24.70 2.29 9.81
CA THR A 480 -23.55 2.88 9.11
C THR A 480 -22.69 3.65 10.09
N ILE A 481 -21.42 3.28 10.20
CA ILE A 481 -20.39 4.04 10.92
C ILE A 481 -19.38 4.55 9.90
N GLN A 482 -18.89 5.76 10.14
CA GLN A 482 -17.77 6.35 9.43
C GLN A 482 -16.66 6.68 10.41
N ALA A 483 -15.43 6.36 10.05
CA ALA A 483 -14.23 6.88 10.70
C ALA A 483 -13.48 7.80 9.73
N SER A 484 -12.89 8.85 10.28
CA SER A 484 -12.04 9.75 9.51
C SER A 484 -10.71 9.97 10.21
N VAL A 485 -9.60 9.68 9.52
CA VAL A 485 -8.25 10.02 9.97
C VAL A 485 -7.87 11.35 9.36
N GLN A 486 -7.47 12.29 10.21
CA GLN A 486 -7.14 13.65 9.83
C GLN A 486 -5.74 13.96 10.39
N PRO A 487 -4.89 14.70 9.65
CA PRO A 487 -3.67 15.22 10.23
C PRO A 487 -3.96 16.03 11.49
N PHE A 488 -3.21 15.76 12.55
CA PHE A 488 -3.24 16.60 13.73
C PHE A 488 -2.35 17.82 13.47
N PHE A 489 -2.88 19.00 13.74
CA PHE A 489 -2.08 20.21 13.82
C PHE A 489 -2.21 20.75 15.26
N PRO A 490 -1.10 20.88 16.01
CA PRO A 490 -1.14 21.50 17.35
C PRO A 490 -1.81 22.86 17.23
N THR A 491 -2.93 23.02 17.95
CA THR A 491 -3.82 24.18 17.81
C THR A 491 -4.34 24.55 19.19
N ASP A 492 -3.91 25.69 19.70
CA ASP A 492 -4.36 26.25 20.98
C ASP A 492 -3.90 27.73 21.08
N ILE A 493 -4.21 28.38 22.19
CA ILE A 493 -3.59 29.65 22.57
C ILE A 493 -2.10 29.45 22.88
N VAL A 494 -1.28 30.45 22.54
CA VAL A 494 0.15 30.47 22.85
C VAL A 494 0.37 31.50 23.95
N LYS A 495 0.67 31.03 25.17
CA LYS A 495 0.71 31.86 26.39
C LYS A 495 2.14 32.10 26.82
N ASN A 496 2.57 33.35 26.98
CA ASN A 496 3.88 33.62 27.55
C ASN A 496 3.95 33.16 29.01
N SER A 497 5.02 32.47 29.37
CA SER A 497 5.15 31.82 30.68
C SER A 497 5.40 32.81 31.83
N ALA A 498 5.93 34.01 31.54
CA ALA A 498 6.19 35.04 32.55
C ALA A 498 4.94 35.87 32.88
N SER A 499 4.27 36.36 31.83
CA SER A 499 3.12 37.27 31.95
C SER A 499 1.78 36.56 32.09
N GLY A 500 1.71 35.31 31.62
CA GLY A 500 0.46 34.59 31.46
C GLY A 500 -0.47 35.19 30.40
N LYS A 501 0.04 36.04 29.51
CA LYS A 501 -0.70 36.65 28.40
C LYS A 501 -0.46 35.94 27.08
N CYS A 502 -1.34 36.14 26.13
CA CYS A 502 -1.39 35.40 24.88
C CYS A 502 -0.72 36.16 23.74
N MET A 503 -0.13 35.40 22.82
CA MET A 503 0.20 35.87 21.48
C MET A 503 -1.11 36.18 20.73
N ASP A 504 -1.24 37.39 20.23
CA ASP A 504 -2.50 37.94 19.74
C ASP A 504 -2.29 38.64 18.39
N ASN A 505 -3.15 38.34 17.43
CA ASN A 505 -3.25 39.11 16.19
C ASN A 505 -4.09 40.38 16.43
N ALA A 506 -3.42 41.52 16.40
CA ALA A 506 -4.00 42.80 16.79
C ALA A 506 -5.32 43.10 16.04
N ASP A 507 -6.32 43.54 16.80
CA ASP A 507 -7.64 43.98 16.32
C ASP A 507 -8.38 42.95 15.44
N PHE A 508 -8.07 41.65 15.58
CA PHE A 508 -8.64 40.58 14.75
C PHE A 508 -8.35 40.74 13.25
N LYS A 509 -7.44 41.62 12.87
CA LYS A 509 -7.27 42.04 11.48
C LYS A 509 -6.41 41.04 10.70
N VAL A 510 -7.03 40.33 9.77
CA VAL A 510 -6.33 39.37 8.88
C VAL A 510 -5.89 40.09 7.60
N ALA A 511 -4.74 40.76 7.67
CA ALA A 511 -4.15 41.52 6.57
C ALA A 511 -2.61 41.48 6.59
N PRO A 512 -1.94 41.68 5.45
CA PRO A 512 -0.47 41.74 5.41
C PRO A 512 0.09 42.83 6.32
N ASN A 513 1.21 42.53 6.98
CA ASN A 513 1.92 43.37 7.94
C ASN A 513 1.13 43.73 9.21
N ASN A 514 0.04 43.03 9.53
CA ASN A 514 -0.66 43.26 10.81
C ASN A 514 0.25 42.84 11.99
N PRO A 515 0.42 43.67 13.03
CA PRO A 515 1.34 43.36 14.11
C PRO A 515 0.81 42.24 15.00
N ILE A 516 1.73 41.38 15.47
CA ILE A 516 1.44 40.45 16.55
C ILE A 516 1.85 41.09 17.88
N ILE A 517 0.96 41.00 18.85
CA ILE A 517 1.08 41.68 20.14
C ILE A 517 0.90 40.68 21.30
N LEU A 518 1.26 41.13 22.49
CA LEU A 518 0.90 40.50 23.75
C LEU A 518 -0.44 41.06 24.21
N TRP A 519 -1.37 40.18 24.55
CA TRP A 519 -2.69 40.58 25.04
C TRP A 519 -3.24 39.62 26.09
N THR A 520 -4.14 40.11 26.94
CA THR A 520 -4.86 39.28 27.90
C THR A 520 -5.58 38.12 27.19
N CYS A 521 -5.35 36.88 27.66
CA CYS A 521 -5.94 35.68 27.07
C CYS A 521 -7.48 35.68 27.23
N LYS A 522 -8.18 35.59 26.10
CA LYS A 522 -9.65 35.48 26.01
C LYS A 522 -10.13 34.26 25.22
N SER A 523 -9.21 33.45 24.68
CA SER A 523 -9.52 32.28 23.83
C SER A 523 -10.35 32.65 22.59
N GLU A 524 -10.17 33.88 22.10
CA GLU A 524 -10.82 34.39 20.90
C GLU A 524 -10.02 33.99 19.64
N ALA A 525 -10.66 34.02 18.47
CA ALA A 525 -10.10 33.49 17.22
C ALA A 525 -8.71 34.05 16.87
N ASN A 526 -8.45 35.32 17.17
CA ASN A 526 -7.17 36.02 16.93
C ASN A 526 -6.03 35.60 17.88
N GLN A 527 -6.30 34.75 18.88
CA GLN A 527 -5.33 34.24 19.85
C GLN A 527 -5.06 32.74 19.70
N VAL A 528 -5.78 32.05 18.83
CA VAL A 528 -5.62 30.61 18.63
C VAL A 528 -4.74 30.36 17.41
N TRP A 529 -3.64 29.64 17.63
CA TRP A 529 -2.59 29.45 16.65
C TRP A 529 -2.41 27.98 16.33
N LYS A 530 -2.29 27.70 15.03
CA LYS A 530 -2.07 26.37 14.48
C LYS A 530 -0.62 26.23 14.02
N PHE A 531 0.02 25.17 14.47
CA PHE A 531 1.38 24.80 14.09
C PHE A 531 1.31 23.71 13.02
N LYS A 532 1.98 23.93 11.87
CA LYS A 532 2.00 22.98 10.76
C LYS A 532 3.28 23.11 9.95
N ASN A 533 4.09 22.06 9.88
CA ASN A 533 5.33 22.02 9.08
C ASN A 533 6.25 23.25 9.30
N GLY A 534 6.38 23.69 10.56
CA GLY A 534 7.15 24.88 10.95
C GLY A 534 6.46 26.22 10.70
N ALA A 535 5.30 26.26 10.02
CA ALA A 535 4.49 27.47 9.94
C ALA A 535 3.60 27.59 11.20
N ILE A 536 3.42 28.83 11.67
CA ILE A 536 2.45 29.18 12.70
C ILE A 536 1.40 30.06 12.04
N SER A 537 0.17 29.58 11.90
CA SER A 537 -0.94 30.32 11.28
C SER A 537 -2.05 30.59 12.29
N LEU A 538 -2.93 31.55 12.00
CA LEU A 538 -4.18 31.64 12.75
C LEU A 538 -4.98 30.34 12.55
N ALA A 539 -5.56 29.83 13.62
CA ALA A 539 -6.38 28.62 13.56
C ALA A 539 -7.82 28.92 13.16
N PHE A 540 -8.31 30.09 13.57
CA PHE A 540 -9.67 30.55 13.32
C PHE A 540 -9.63 32.04 12.98
N ASP A 541 -10.49 32.47 12.08
CA ASP A 541 -10.82 33.88 11.89
C ASP A 541 -12.29 34.04 11.47
N PRO A 542 -12.88 35.24 11.66
CA PRO A 542 -14.26 35.51 11.25
C PRO A 542 -14.49 35.41 9.74
N ASP A 543 -13.43 35.61 8.94
CA ASP A 543 -13.49 35.68 7.47
C ASP A 543 -13.14 34.36 6.76
N ASN A 544 -12.86 33.30 7.53
CA ASN A 544 -12.45 31.97 7.06
C ASN A 544 -11.18 31.97 6.17
N LYS A 545 -10.23 32.88 6.44
CA LYS A 545 -8.92 33.03 5.77
C LYS A 545 -7.75 32.61 6.65
N SER A 546 -7.97 32.18 7.89
CA SER A 546 -6.93 31.96 8.91
C SER A 546 -5.80 31.01 8.49
N ASP A 547 -6.11 30.02 7.65
CA ASP A 547 -5.14 29.06 7.12
C ASP A 547 -4.23 29.61 6.01
N THR A 548 -4.47 30.85 5.57
CA THR A 548 -3.73 31.52 4.48
C THR A 548 -2.77 32.59 4.97
N TYR A 549 -2.74 32.87 6.28
CA TYR A 549 -1.85 33.86 6.88
C TYR A 549 -0.97 33.26 7.97
N CYS A 550 0.32 33.53 7.89
CA CYS A 550 1.37 32.95 8.70
C CYS A 550 2.12 34.03 9.49
N LEU A 551 2.61 33.65 10.67
CA LEU A 551 3.54 34.40 11.48
C LEU A 551 4.85 34.60 10.71
N ASP A 552 5.27 35.85 10.55
CA ASP A 552 6.38 36.23 9.68
C ASP A 552 7.30 37.23 10.38
N THR A 553 8.60 37.15 10.08
CA THR A 553 9.58 38.13 10.53
C THR A 553 9.89 39.13 9.43
N GLN A 554 9.81 40.42 9.74
CA GLN A 554 10.15 41.50 8.81
C GLN A 554 11.34 42.31 9.33
N SER A 555 12.37 42.42 8.49
CA SER A 555 13.57 43.19 8.79
C SER A 555 13.27 44.67 9.01
N ILE A 556 13.89 45.26 10.03
CA ILE A 556 13.85 46.70 10.31
C ILE A 556 15.26 47.25 10.09
N SER A 557 15.38 48.28 9.27
CA SER A 557 16.67 48.88 8.94
C SER A 557 17.37 49.40 10.20
N GLY A 558 18.63 49.00 10.40
CA GLY A 558 19.46 49.41 11.53
C GLY A 558 19.12 48.76 12.88
N ALA A 559 18.16 47.81 12.92
CA ALA A 559 17.79 47.11 14.14
C ALA A 559 18.49 45.74 14.24
N ASN A 560 18.83 45.33 15.46
CA ASN A 560 19.29 43.97 15.78
C ASN A 560 18.13 42.97 16.02
N TYR A 561 16.92 43.33 15.59
CA TYR A 561 15.70 42.56 15.76
C TYR A 561 14.78 42.74 14.54
N GLN A 562 13.79 41.86 14.42
CA GLN A 562 12.78 41.91 13.36
C GLN A 562 11.39 42.11 13.96
N SER A 563 10.50 42.81 13.25
CA SER A 563 9.08 42.85 13.59
C SER A 563 8.47 41.47 13.38
N VAL A 564 7.58 41.05 14.27
CA VAL A 564 6.75 39.86 14.06
C VAL A 564 5.35 40.30 13.65
N VAL A 565 4.95 39.87 12.45
CA VAL A 565 3.73 40.31 11.78
C VAL A 565 2.98 39.13 11.18
N LEU A 566 1.75 39.38 10.77
CA LEU A 566 0.93 38.45 10.00
C LEU A 566 1.06 38.76 8.50
N ASN A 567 1.38 37.77 7.68
CA ASN A 567 1.47 37.89 6.22
C ASN A 567 0.86 36.68 5.51
N PRO A 568 0.48 36.78 4.22
CA PRO A 568 0.09 35.62 3.45
C PRO A 568 1.16 34.53 3.51
N CYS A 569 0.74 33.29 3.78
CA CYS A 569 1.63 32.15 3.85
C CYS A 569 2.33 31.93 2.50
N SER A 570 3.66 31.89 2.53
CA SER A 570 4.50 31.64 1.36
C SER A 570 5.24 30.32 1.55
N SER A 571 4.92 29.34 0.70
CA SER A 571 5.55 28.02 0.76
C SER A 571 7.06 28.14 0.56
N GLY A 572 7.84 27.81 1.59
CA GLY A 572 9.30 27.82 1.54
C GLY A 572 9.98 29.07 2.08
N SER A 573 9.24 30.10 2.53
CA SER A 573 9.86 31.27 3.16
C SER A 573 10.47 30.90 4.52
N ALA A 574 11.78 31.06 4.68
CA ALA A 574 12.44 30.82 5.96
C ALA A 574 12.00 31.83 7.05
N THR A 575 11.52 33.01 6.67
CA THR A 575 11.03 34.03 7.62
C THR A 575 9.69 33.66 8.26
N GLN A 576 8.96 32.72 7.65
CA GLN A 576 7.69 32.17 8.15
C GLN A 576 7.85 30.78 8.75
N LYS A 577 9.09 30.30 8.88
CA LYS A 577 9.40 29.02 9.50
C LYS A 577 9.92 29.20 10.91
N TRP A 578 9.36 28.41 11.81
CA TRP A 578 9.57 28.48 13.24
C TRP A 578 9.81 27.08 13.79
N SER A 579 10.89 26.93 14.52
CA SER A 579 11.25 25.74 15.29
C SER A 579 10.95 25.97 16.76
N VAL A 580 10.42 24.95 17.42
CA VAL A 580 9.99 25.04 18.82
C VAL A 580 10.91 24.18 19.68
N THR A 581 11.41 24.73 20.79
CA THR A 581 12.24 23.97 21.74
C THR A 581 11.40 23.32 22.83
N SER A 582 11.96 22.29 23.49
CA SER A 582 11.34 21.67 24.67
C SER A 582 11.14 22.64 25.84
N THR A 583 11.92 23.73 25.89
CA THR A 583 11.82 24.80 26.88
C THR A 583 10.76 25.85 26.54
N GLY A 584 10.09 25.76 25.39
CA GLY A 584 9.02 26.69 25.00
C GLY A 584 9.48 27.92 24.23
N ASN A 585 10.74 27.97 23.76
CA ASN A 585 11.17 29.02 22.85
C ASN A 585 10.66 28.73 21.43
N ILE A 586 10.16 29.77 20.75
CA ILE A 586 9.76 29.70 19.35
C ILE A 586 10.84 30.44 18.55
N LYS A 587 11.70 29.70 17.86
CA LYS A 587 12.86 30.21 17.11
C LYS A 587 12.53 30.33 15.64
N ASN A 588 12.85 31.46 15.02
CA ASN A 588 12.69 31.66 13.59
C ASN A 588 13.88 31.07 12.82
N ASP A 589 13.60 30.35 11.74
CA ASP A 589 14.63 29.62 10.99
C ASP A 589 15.49 30.54 10.11
N ALA A 590 14.96 31.67 9.63
CA ALA A 590 15.75 32.63 8.84
C ALA A 590 16.76 33.40 9.70
N THR A 591 16.35 33.81 10.90
CA THR A 591 17.13 34.73 11.74
C THR A 591 17.90 34.00 12.85
N GLY A 592 17.46 32.81 13.25
CA GLY A 592 17.96 32.12 14.44
C GLY A 592 17.54 32.77 15.76
N ASN A 593 16.70 33.80 15.71
CA ASN A 593 16.21 34.56 16.85
C ASN A 593 14.92 33.94 17.43
N CYS A 594 14.60 34.30 18.66
CA CYS A 594 13.43 33.82 19.38
C CYS A 594 12.30 34.85 19.37
N LEU A 595 11.05 34.36 19.37
CA LEU A 595 9.85 35.17 19.59
C LEU A 595 9.90 35.78 20.99
N ASP A 596 9.94 37.12 21.03
CA ASP A 596 10.26 37.91 22.22
C ASP A 596 9.21 39.00 22.44
N ILE A 597 8.83 39.21 23.71
CA ILE A 597 8.04 40.37 24.12
C ILE A 597 8.97 41.57 24.26
N THR A 598 8.77 42.57 23.39
CA THR A 598 9.63 43.76 23.30
C THR A 598 9.92 44.38 24.67
N GLY A 599 11.19 44.41 25.05
CA GLY A 599 11.66 45.05 26.28
C GLY A 599 11.12 44.42 27.57
N SER A 600 10.64 43.17 27.52
CA SER A 600 9.93 42.51 28.64
C SER A 600 8.74 43.33 29.17
N ASN A 601 8.12 44.15 28.30
CA ASN A 601 6.95 44.94 28.66
C ASN A 601 5.69 44.06 28.61
N TYR A 602 5.17 43.68 29.77
CA TYR A 602 4.02 42.77 29.87
C TYR A 602 2.65 43.46 29.78
N ASN A 603 2.60 44.72 29.31
CA ASN A 603 1.34 45.43 29.09
C ASN A 603 0.63 44.96 27.82
N ASP A 604 -0.70 45.03 27.82
CA ASP A 604 -1.52 44.73 26.64
C ASP A 604 -1.15 45.71 25.51
N GLY A 605 -1.01 45.17 24.30
CA GLY A 605 -0.61 45.94 23.11
C GLY A 605 0.89 45.98 22.85
N THR A 606 1.70 45.37 23.73
CA THR A 606 3.15 45.28 23.49
C THR A 606 3.43 44.41 22.27
N LYS A 607 4.18 44.93 21.30
CA LYS A 607 4.54 44.19 20.09
C LYS A 607 5.45 43.00 20.40
N LEU A 608 5.24 41.90 19.70
CA LEU A 608 6.19 40.82 19.64
C LEU A 608 7.23 41.07 18.54
N ILE A 609 8.46 40.64 18.79
CA ILE A 609 9.59 40.78 17.89
C ILE A 609 10.36 39.46 17.79
N SER A 610 11.21 39.33 16.78
CA SER A 610 12.23 38.29 16.71
C SER A 610 13.54 38.88 17.21
N PHE A 611 14.01 38.42 18.37
CA PHE A 611 15.19 38.94 19.06
C PHE A 611 16.19 37.81 19.38
N PRO A 612 17.51 38.06 19.44
CA PRO A 612 18.48 37.05 19.85
C PRO A 612 18.03 36.22 21.05
N CYS A 613 18.10 34.90 20.90
CA CYS A 613 17.64 33.97 21.93
C CYS A 613 18.46 34.14 23.22
N GLY A 614 17.74 34.29 24.33
CA GLY A 614 18.29 34.50 25.65
C GLY A 614 18.82 33.26 26.35
N ALA A 615 19.43 33.49 27.51
CA ALA A 615 19.67 32.42 28.48
C ALA A 615 18.33 31.82 28.97
N PRO A 616 18.31 30.59 29.54
CA PRO A 616 17.08 29.94 30.01
C PRO A 616 16.23 30.75 31.01
N THR A 617 16.82 31.76 31.66
CA THR A 617 16.14 32.69 32.57
C THR A 617 15.40 33.84 31.88
N GLN A 618 15.51 33.98 30.55
CA GLN A 618 14.87 35.04 29.78
C GLN A 618 13.41 34.66 29.45
N THR A 619 12.55 34.78 30.46
CA THR A 619 11.17 34.27 30.43
C THR A 619 10.23 35.05 29.51
N ASN A 620 10.61 36.25 29.05
CA ASN A 620 9.87 37.00 28.03
C ASN A 620 9.95 36.37 26.61
N GLN A 621 10.77 35.31 26.44
CA GLN A 621 10.89 34.51 25.21
C GLN A 621 10.36 33.07 25.36
N VAL A 622 9.76 32.75 26.50
CA VAL A 622 9.32 31.38 26.84
C VAL A 622 7.80 31.30 26.80
N TRP A 623 7.28 30.37 26.01
CA TRP A 623 5.86 30.24 25.72
C TRP A 623 5.35 28.85 26.12
N ALA A 624 4.20 28.80 26.78
CA ALA A 624 3.39 27.61 26.92
C ALA A 624 2.65 27.39 25.60
N LEU A 625 2.86 26.21 25.03
CA LEU A 625 2.51 25.89 23.64
C LEU A 625 1.39 24.85 23.59
N PRO A 626 0.67 24.77 22.46
CA PRO A 626 -0.27 23.69 22.22
C PRO A 626 0.41 22.32 22.39
N ARG A 627 -0.31 21.36 22.98
CA ARG A 627 0.18 19.98 23.09
C ARG A 627 0.58 19.44 21.70
N GLY A 628 1.78 18.86 21.62
CA GLY A 628 2.37 18.37 20.36
C GLY A 628 3.20 19.39 19.58
N ALA A 629 3.15 20.69 19.88
CA ALA A 629 3.89 21.72 19.13
C ALA A 629 5.41 21.61 19.25
N ASN A 630 5.92 20.96 20.30
CA ASN A 630 7.33 20.70 20.56
C ASN A 630 7.74 19.24 20.25
N GLY A 631 6.87 18.46 19.59
CA GLY A 631 7.12 17.06 19.25
C GLY A 631 6.90 16.05 20.39
N THR A 632 6.43 16.48 21.57
CA THR A 632 6.03 15.58 22.67
C THR A 632 4.51 15.44 22.76
N TRP A 633 4.02 14.20 22.80
CA TRP A 633 2.60 13.82 22.80
C TRP A 633 2.11 13.37 24.16
#